data_AF-A0AAW2YWE4-F1
#
_entry.id   AF-A0AAW2YWE4-F1
#
_cell.length_a   1.000
_cell.length_b   1.000
_cell.length_c   1.000
_cell.angle_alpha   90.00
_cell.angle_beta   90.00
_cell.angle_gamma   90.00
#
_symmetry.space_group_name_H-M   'P 1'
#
loop_
_entity.id
_entity.type
_entity.pdbx_description
1 polymer ?
#
loop_
_entity_poly.entity_id
_entity_poly.type
_entity_poly.pdbx_seq_one_letter_code
_entity_poly.pdbx_strand_id
1 'polypeptide(L)'
;MQPSEDNKKKFIKGSLYLGIQLMYIPFIFWFIELSQNMLTQKVTGDYGWYYPDSPYNWFSFQSVFSWGVLCIVFWNVWWWVLLAVRVNFWIKMLITTVIGWVTEYCLGYVAAQILGHPMQIWHNSPLIYVSYFAIVWWFQNSMIYYLLVIKIPTALYDSFIDSEDHVITK
;
A
#
# COMPACT_ATOMS: atom_id res chain seq x y z
N MET A 1 28.67 -18.58 -0.87
CA MET A 1 28.92 -17.47 -1.84
C MET A 1 28.63 -16.16 -1.13
N GLN A 2 29.64 -15.30 -0.93
CA GLN A 2 29.37 -13.93 -0.45
C GLN A 2 28.66 -13.15 -1.58
N PRO A 3 27.62 -12.36 -1.27
CA PRO A 3 27.02 -11.48 -2.27
C PRO A 3 28.08 -10.51 -2.78
N SER A 4 28.08 -10.25 -4.09
CA SER A 4 28.96 -9.24 -4.68
C SER A 4 28.72 -7.88 -4.01
N GLU A 5 29.76 -7.05 -3.95
CA GLU A 5 29.68 -5.67 -3.42
C GLU A 5 28.52 -4.88 -4.04
N ASP A 6 28.23 -5.10 -5.33
CA ASP A 6 27.11 -4.47 -6.02
C ASP A 6 25.74 -4.93 -5.50
N ASN A 7 25.59 -6.21 -5.17
CA ASN A 7 24.36 -6.74 -4.58
C ASN A 7 24.13 -6.17 -3.18
N LYS A 8 25.20 -6.00 -2.40
CA LYS A 8 25.14 -5.38 -1.07
C LYS A 8 24.72 -3.91 -1.14
N LYS A 9 25.28 -3.13 -2.08
CA LYS A 9 24.90 -1.72 -2.31
C LYS A 9 23.45 -1.59 -2.78
N LYS A 10 22.99 -2.45 -3.69
CA LYS A 10 21.58 -2.48 -4.14
C LYS A 10 20.62 -2.79 -2.99
N PHE A 11 20.98 -3.76 -2.14
CA PHE A 11 20.18 -4.12 -0.97
C PHE A 11 20.07 -2.94 0.01
N ILE A 12 21.20 -2.32 0.40
CA ILE A 12 21.21 -1.17 1.31
C ILE A 12 20.35 -0.01 0.79
N LYS A 13 20.50 0.33 -0.51
CA LYS A 13 19.67 1.36 -1.14
C LYS A 13 18.19 1.00 -1.11
N GLY A 14 17.84 -0.24 -1.49
CA GLY A 14 16.46 -0.73 -1.44
C GLY A 14 15.85 -0.65 -0.04
N SER A 15 16.59 -1.05 0.99
CA SER A 15 16.16 -0.96 2.39
C SER A 15 15.95 0.49 2.85
N LEU A 16 16.81 1.42 2.43
CA LEU A 16 16.64 2.84 2.73
C LEU A 16 15.37 3.39 2.06
N TYR A 17 15.12 3.05 0.79
CA TYR A 17 13.89 3.45 0.11
C TYR A 17 12.64 2.92 0.81
N LEU A 18 12.64 1.66 1.23
CA LEU A 18 11.55 1.09 2.02
C LEU A 18 11.38 1.83 3.36
N GLY A 19 12.48 2.11 4.07
CA GLY A 19 12.45 2.88 5.32
C GLY A 19 11.81 4.25 5.15
N ILE A 20 12.15 4.96 4.06
CA ILE A 20 11.54 6.25 3.72
C ILE A 20 10.05 6.08 3.42
N GLN A 21 9.66 5.10 2.61
CA GLN A 21 8.26 4.82 2.31
C GLN A 21 7.43 4.56 3.57
N LEU A 22 7.95 3.78 4.51
CA LEU A 22 7.28 3.47 5.77
C LEU A 22 7.03 4.70 6.66
N MET A 23 7.78 5.78 6.48
CA MET A 23 7.56 7.01 7.24
C MET A 23 6.34 7.81 6.79
N TYR A 24 5.85 7.63 5.56
CA TYR A 24 4.77 8.47 5.01
C TYR A 24 3.65 7.70 4.31
N ILE A 25 3.96 6.62 3.59
CA ILE A 25 2.97 5.85 2.83
C ILE A 25 1.85 5.33 3.73
N PRO A 26 2.11 4.70 4.89
CA PRO A 26 1.04 4.19 5.74
C PRO A 26 0.06 5.27 6.20
N PHE A 27 0.56 6.47 6.51
CA PHE A 27 -0.26 7.60 6.92
C PHE A 27 -1.11 8.14 5.76
N ILE A 28 -0.54 8.25 4.55
CA ILE A 28 -1.31 8.65 3.36
C ILE A 28 -2.44 7.66 3.10
N PHE A 29 -2.15 6.36 3.13
CA PHE A 29 -3.17 5.34 2.89
C PHE A 29 -4.22 5.27 3.99
N TRP A 30 -3.83 5.51 5.24
CA TRP A 30 -4.78 5.67 6.33
C TRP A 30 -5.75 6.84 6.10
N PHE A 31 -5.28 8.00 5.61
CA PHE A 31 -6.17 9.11 5.23
C PHE A 31 -7.06 8.78 4.02
N ILE A 32 -6.56 7.99 3.06
CA ILE A 32 -7.35 7.52 1.92
C ILE A 32 -8.44 6.56 2.39
N GLU A 33 -8.11 5.60 3.26
CA GLU A 33 -9.04 4.67 3.89
C GLU A 33 -10.16 5.42 4.62
N LEU A 34 -9.80 6.42 5.42
CA LEU A 34 -10.76 7.32 6.08
C LEU A 34 -11.70 7.97 5.06
N SER A 35 -11.15 8.51 3.97
CA SER A 35 -11.91 9.18 2.92
C SER A 35 -12.83 8.21 2.17
N GLN A 36 -12.38 6.99 1.91
CA GLN A 36 -13.15 5.93 1.26
C GLN A 36 -14.32 5.49 2.16
N ASN A 37 -14.11 5.37 3.47
CA ASN A 37 -15.17 4.98 4.40
C ASN A 37 -16.22 6.10 4.54
N MET A 38 -15.78 7.36 4.63
CA MET A 38 -16.67 8.53 4.62
C MET A 38 -17.47 8.65 3.31
N LEU A 39 -16.83 8.38 2.17
CA LEU A 39 -17.51 8.36 0.88
C LEU A 39 -18.56 7.25 0.81
N THR A 40 -18.24 6.07 1.33
CA THR A 40 -19.18 4.94 1.39
C THR A 40 -20.40 5.28 2.24
N GLN A 41 -20.20 5.91 3.40
CA GLN A 41 -21.27 6.42 4.25
C GLN A 41 -22.17 7.41 3.51
N LYS A 42 -21.56 8.37 2.81
CA LYS A 42 -22.32 9.39 2.08
C LYS A 42 -23.17 8.81 0.94
N VAL A 43 -22.71 7.74 0.30
CA VAL A 43 -23.40 7.12 -0.85
C VAL A 43 -24.43 6.09 -0.42
N THR A 44 -24.14 5.30 0.60
CA THR A 44 -24.96 4.14 0.99
C THR A 44 -25.80 4.37 2.25
N GLY A 45 -25.50 5.42 3.01
CA GLY A 45 -26.10 5.69 4.32
C GLY A 45 -25.37 5.01 5.48
N ASP A 46 -24.36 4.18 5.21
CA ASP A 46 -23.61 3.46 6.25
C ASP A 46 -22.12 3.29 5.90
N TYR A 47 -21.28 3.09 6.91
CA TYR A 47 -19.84 2.90 6.67
C TYR A 47 -19.59 1.55 5.98
N GLY A 48 -18.57 1.50 5.12
CA GLY A 48 -18.20 0.29 4.39
C GLY A 48 -17.65 -0.80 5.32
N TRP A 49 -16.89 -0.39 6.32
CA TRP A 49 -16.31 -1.26 7.34
C TRP A 49 -16.17 -0.55 8.68
N TYR A 50 -15.99 -1.35 9.74
CA TYR A 50 -15.96 -0.93 11.14
C TYR A 50 -14.71 -1.45 11.84
N TYR A 51 -14.27 -0.72 12.85
CA TYR A 51 -13.17 -1.03 13.74
C TYR A 51 -13.74 -1.30 15.13
N PRO A 52 -13.95 -2.58 15.53
CA PRO A 52 -14.68 -2.92 16.76
C PRO A 52 -14.09 -2.32 18.04
N ASP A 53 -12.77 -2.19 18.10
CA ASP A 53 -12.07 -1.68 19.30
C ASP A 53 -11.79 -0.17 19.24
N SER A 54 -12.23 0.50 18.17
CA SER A 54 -12.12 1.95 18.09
C SER A 54 -13.30 2.61 18.79
N PRO A 55 -13.09 3.64 19.62
CA PRO A 55 -14.19 4.41 20.21
C PRO A 55 -15.05 5.12 19.14
N TYR A 56 -14.53 5.26 17.92
CA TYR A 56 -15.25 5.86 16.81
C TYR A 56 -15.99 4.83 15.97
N ASN A 57 -15.61 3.55 16.02
CA ASN A 57 -16.10 2.45 15.17
C ASN A 57 -15.88 2.60 13.66
N TRP A 58 -15.77 3.79 13.08
CA TRP A 58 -15.63 3.99 11.62
C TRP A 58 -14.23 4.37 11.14
N PHE A 59 -13.30 4.62 12.07
CA PHE A 59 -11.87 4.73 11.79
C PHE A 59 -11.05 4.25 12.99
N SER A 60 -9.79 3.89 12.78
CA SER A 60 -8.86 3.56 13.86
C SER A 60 -7.43 3.93 13.48
N PHE A 61 -6.63 4.48 14.41
CA PHE A 61 -5.20 4.63 14.17
C PHE A 61 -4.46 3.29 14.13
N GLN A 62 -5.05 2.21 14.64
CA GLN A 62 -4.45 0.88 14.58
C GLN A 62 -4.31 0.38 13.13
N SER A 63 -5.16 0.82 12.19
CA SER A 63 -5.00 0.46 10.78
C SER A 63 -3.77 1.08 10.12
N VAL A 64 -3.11 2.07 10.73
CA VAL A 64 -1.79 2.53 10.24
C VAL A 64 -0.79 1.36 10.25
N PHE A 65 -0.89 0.44 11.22
CA PHE A 65 -0.04 -0.75 11.27
C PHE A 65 -0.33 -1.69 10.09
N SER A 66 -1.60 -1.95 9.76
CA SER A 66 -1.95 -2.79 8.60
C SER A 66 -1.45 -2.15 7.29
N TRP A 67 -1.57 -0.83 7.15
CA TRP A 67 -0.99 -0.10 6.02
C TRP A 67 0.54 -0.17 5.96
N GLY A 68 1.22 -0.21 7.11
CA GLY A 68 2.65 -0.48 7.20
C GLY A 68 3.02 -1.84 6.64
N VAL A 69 2.30 -2.90 7.04
CA VAL A 69 2.51 -4.26 6.51
C VAL A 69 2.22 -4.32 5.01
N LEU A 70 1.14 -3.70 4.55
CA LEU A 70 0.79 -3.59 3.13
C LEU A 70 1.87 -2.86 2.32
N CYS A 71 2.46 -1.79 2.86
CA CYS A 71 3.57 -1.10 2.22
C CYS A 71 4.78 -2.03 2.01
N ILE A 72 5.10 -2.88 3.00
CA ILE A 72 6.17 -3.89 2.89
C ILE A 72 5.82 -4.93 1.81
N VAL A 73 4.58 -5.43 1.80
CA VAL A 73 4.12 -6.41 0.82
C VAL A 73 4.19 -5.84 -0.59
N PHE A 74 3.65 -4.64 -0.81
CA PHE A 74 3.69 -3.97 -2.11
C PHE A 74 5.11 -3.69 -2.55
N TRP A 75 5.97 -3.21 -1.66
CA TRP A 75 7.37 -2.98 -1.98
C TRP A 75 8.05 -4.26 -2.47
N ASN A 76 7.86 -5.39 -1.78
CA ASN A 76 8.43 -6.67 -2.20
C ASN A 76 7.91 -7.12 -3.56
N VAL A 77 6.60 -7.03 -3.79
CA VAL A 77 5.99 -7.41 -5.07
C VAL A 77 6.51 -6.54 -6.20
N TRP A 78 6.60 -5.23 -5.99
CA TRP A 78 7.12 -4.31 -6.99
C TRP A 78 8.59 -4.55 -7.29
N TRP A 79 9.42 -4.59 -6.25
CA TRP A 79 10.87 -4.65 -6.38
C TRP A 79 11.35 -5.99 -6.94
N TRP A 80 10.77 -7.11 -6.49
CA TRP A 80 11.25 -8.43 -6.86
C TRP A 80 10.52 -9.03 -8.07
N VAL A 81 9.29 -8.58 -8.36
CA VAL A 81 8.46 -9.19 -9.40
C VAL A 81 8.09 -8.17 -10.48
N LEU A 82 7.31 -7.14 -10.15
CA LEU A 82 6.69 -6.30 -11.18
C LEU A 82 7.66 -5.38 -11.92
N LEU A 83 8.78 -5.00 -11.32
CA LEU A 83 9.84 -4.25 -12.01
C LEU A 83 10.66 -5.14 -12.95
N ALA A 84 10.85 -6.41 -12.59
CA ALA A 84 11.57 -7.38 -13.43
C ALA A 84 10.72 -7.87 -14.62
N VAL A 85 9.41 -8.00 -14.43
CA VAL A 85 8.50 -8.54 -15.45
C VAL A 85 8.01 -7.45 -16.40
N ARG A 86 8.15 -7.70 -17.71
CA ARG A 86 7.66 -6.83 -18.80
C ARG A 86 6.16 -7.00 -19.08
N VAL A 87 5.33 -6.82 -18.05
CA VAL A 87 3.86 -6.72 -18.22
C VAL A 87 3.43 -5.27 -18.36
N ASN A 88 2.29 -5.05 -19.03
CA ASN A 88 1.75 -3.71 -19.18
C ASN A 88 1.29 -3.12 -17.83
N PHE A 89 1.08 -1.81 -17.81
CA PHE A 89 0.68 -1.06 -16.63
C PHE A 89 -0.59 -1.62 -15.95
N TRP A 90 -1.65 -1.88 -16.73
CA TRP A 90 -2.94 -2.33 -16.19
C TRP A 90 -2.85 -3.69 -15.50
N ILE A 91 -2.06 -4.62 -16.05
CA ILE A 91 -1.82 -5.92 -15.42
C ILE A 91 -1.09 -5.74 -14.09
N LYS A 92 -0.12 -4.82 -13.99
CA LYS A 92 0.55 -4.53 -12.70
C LYS A 92 -0.44 -4.00 -11.68
N MET A 93 -1.34 -3.10 -12.07
CA MET A 93 -2.37 -2.56 -11.18
C MET A 93 -3.31 -3.68 -10.69
N LEU A 94 -3.78 -4.55 -11.59
CA LEU A 94 -4.63 -5.68 -11.22
C LEU A 94 -3.92 -6.64 -10.26
N ILE A 95 -2.64 -6.96 -10.49
CA ILE A 95 -1.87 -7.82 -9.59
C ILE A 95 -1.74 -7.17 -8.20
N THR A 96 -1.34 -5.90 -8.13
CA THR A 96 -1.23 -5.17 -6.86
C THR A 96 -2.58 -5.05 -6.14
N THR A 97 -3.67 -4.84 -6.89
CA THR A 97 -5.04 -4.80 -6.39
C THR A 97 -5.42 -6.10 -5.70
N VAL A 98 -5.25 -7.23 -6.39
CA VAL A 98 -5.59 -8.55 -5.86
C VAL A 98 -4.72 -8.87 -4.64
N ILE A 99 -3.42 -8.57 -4.70
CA ILE A 99 -2.52 -8.81 -3.56
C ILE A 99 -2.94 -7.97 -2.35
N GLY A 100 -3.29 -6.70 -2.55
CA GLY A 100 -3.75 -5.83 -1.48
C GLY A 100 -5.02 -6.37 -0.82
N TRP A 101 -6.01 -6.73 -1.66
CA TRP A 101 -7.26 -7.31 -1.22
C TRP A 101 -7.08 -8.61 -0.42
N VAL A 102 -6.22 -9.54 -0.91
CA VAL A 102 -5.91 -10.78 -0.19
C VAL A 102 -5.18 -10.48 1.12
N THR A 103 -4.25 -9.52 1.11
CA THR A 103 -3.49 -9.14 2.30
C THR A 103 -4.40 -8.56 3.38
N GLU A 104 -5.37 -7.74 3.01
CA GLU A 104 -6.39 -7.22 3.95
C GLU A 104 -7.14 -8.35 4.63
N TYR A 105 -7.66 -9.30 3.85
CA TYR A 105 -8.36 -10.47 4.40
C TYR A 105 -7.46 -11.26 5.35
N CYS A 106 -6.23 -11.56 4.94
CA CYS A 106 -5.27 -12.30 5.75
C CYS A 106 -4.94 -11.55 7.05
N LEU A 107 -4.73 -10.24 7.00
CA LEU A 107 -4.44 -9.43 8.19
C LEU A 107 -5.63 -9.39 9.15
N GLY A 108 -6.85 -9.24 8.65
CA GLY A 108 -8.05 -9.30 9.48
C GLY A 108 -8.25 -10.66 10.14
N TYR A 109 -8.05 -11.74 9.39
CA TYR A 109 -8.11 -13.11 9.93
C TYR A 109 -7.04 -13.35 10.99
N VAL A 110 -5.78 -13.01 10.71
CA VAL A 110 -4.66 -13.19 11.65
C VAL A 110 -4.88 -12.37 12.91
N ALA A 111 -5.35 -11.12 12.79
CA ALA A 111 -5.69 -10.30 13.94
C ALA A 111 -6.76 -10.95 14.80
N ALA A 112 -7.85 -11.45 14.19
CA ALA A 112 -8.90 -12.15 14.92
C ALA A 112 -8.40 -13.38 15.68
N GLN A 113 -7.50 -14.17 15.09
CA GLN A 113 -6.95 -15.37 15.71
C GLN A 113 -5.91 -15.08 16.81
N ILE A 114 -5.07 -14.06 16.62
CA ILE A 114 -3.95 -13.79 17.53
C ILE A 114 -4.33 -12.79 18.63
N LEU A 115 -5.07 -11.74 18.29
CA LEU A 115 -5.44 -10.68 19.21
C LEU A 115 -6.79 -10.94 19.89
N GLY A 116 -7.57 -11.93 19.40
CA GLY A 116 -8.91 -12.23 19.88
C GLY A 116 -9.99 -11.28 19.34
N HIS A 117 -9.62 -10.33 18.49
CA HIS A 117 -10.52 -9.37 17.85
C HIS A 117 -10.01 -9.00 16.44
N PRO A 118 -10.89 -8.76 15.45
CA PRO A 118 -10.47 -8.36 14.12
C PRO A 118 -10.08 -6.88 14.07
N MET A 119 -9.07 -6.55 13.26
CA MET A 119 -8.70 -5.14 13.04
C MET A 119 -9.83 -4.36 12.37
N GLN A 120 -10.54 -4.97 11.43
CA GLN A 120 -11.70 -4.37 10.79
C GLN A 120 -12.71 -5.43 10.36
N ILE A 121 -13.98 -5.02 10.27
CA ILE A 121 -15.11 -5.86 9.88
C ILE A 121 -15.93 -5.16 8.80
N TRP A 122 -16.18 -5.88 7.72
CA TRP A 122 -17.16 -5.57 6.69
C TRP A 122 -18.46 -6.29 7.02
N HIS A 123 -19.36 -5.65 7.77
CA HIS A 123 -20.51 -6.33 8.39
C HIS A 123 -21.49 -6.96 7.38
N ASN A 124 -21.56 -6.45 6.15
CA ASN A 124 -22.41 -6.95 5.06
C ASN A 124 -21.67 -7.91 4.11
N SER A 125 -20.41 -8.24 4.40
CA SER A 125 -19.59 -9.09 3.54
C SER A 125 -19.63 -10.54 4.01
N PRO A 126 -19.80 -11.53 3.11
CA PRO A 126 -19.65 -12.94 3.46
C PRO A 126 -18.23 -13.31 3.89
N LEU A 127 -17.23 -12.49 3.57
CA LEU A 127 -15.82 -12.72 3.93
C LEU A 127 -15.43 -12.06 5.25
N ILE A 128 -16.29 -11.23 5.85
CA ILE A 128 -16.12 -10.57 7.16
C ILE A 128 -14.95 -9.56 7.22
N TYR A 129 -13.74 -9.93 6.82
CA TYR A 129 -12.53 -9.11 6.95
C TYR A 129 -12.24 -8.22 5.73
N VAL A 130 -12.87 -8.52 4.60
CA VAL A 130 -12.83 -7.73 3.37
C VAL A 130 -14.17 -7.87 2.65
N SER A 131 -14.55 -6.95 1.78
CA SER A 131 -15.68 -7.11 0.84
C SER A 131 -15.19 -7.36 -0.58
N TYR A 132 -15.97 -8.08 -1.40
CA TYR A 132 -15.72 -8.14 -2.84
C TYR A 132 -15.71 -6.74 -3.48
N PHE A 133 -16.55 -5.83 -2.98
CA PHE A 133 -16.59 -4.45 -3.43
C PHE A 133 -15.29 -3.69 -3.14
N ALA A 134 -14.54 -4.09 -2.11
CA ALA A 134 -13.27 -3.47 -1.76
C ALA A 134 -12.24 -3.53 -2.89
N ILE A 135 -12.41 -4.42 -3.88
CA ILE A 135 -11.54 -4.50 -5.05
C ILE A 135 -11.45 -3.16 -5.81
N VAL A 136 -12.51 -2.34 -5.78
CA VAL A 136 -12.53 -1.00 -6.40
C VAL A 136 -11.61 -0.05 -5.64
N TRP A 137 -11.69 -0.05 -4.31
CA TRP A 137 -10.79 0.73 -3.45
C TRP A 137 -9.35 0.26 -3.57
N TRP A 138 -9.13 -1.05 -3.64
CA TRP A 138 -7.81 -1.63 -3.86
C TRP A 138 -7.22 -1.24 -5.22
N PHE A 139 -8.05 -1.13 -6.25
CA PHE A 139 -7.60 -0.64 -7.55
C PHE A 139 -7.14 0.81 -7.47
N GLN A 140 -7.94 1.68 -6.85
CA GLN A 140 -7.51 3.06 -6.56
C GLN A 140 -6.20 3.09 -5.75
N ASN A 141 -6.10 2.27 -4.72
CA ASN A 141 -4.93 2.21 -3.85
C ASN A 141 -3.67 1.76 -4.62
N SER A 142 -3.82 0.79 -5.53
CA SER A 142 -2.71 0.33 -6.39
C SER A 142 -2.19 1.44 -7.31
N MET A 143 -3.09 2.24 -7.89
CA MET A 143 -2.75 3.38 -8.74
C MET A 143 -2.00 4.44 -7.94
N ILE A 144 -2.50 4.80 -6.75
CA ILE A 144 -1.88 5.79 -5.87
C ILE A 144 -0.50 5.32 -5.41
N TYR A 145 -0.37 4.05 -5.03
CA TYR A 145 0.92 3.48 -4.64
C TYR A 145 1.92 3.58 -5.79
N TYR A 146 1.53 3.17 -7.00
CA TYR A 146 2.38 3.31 -8.18
C TYR A 146 2.82 4.76 -8.42
N LEU A 147 1.90 5.73 -8.27
CA LEU A 147 2.23 7.14 -8.44
C LEU A 147 3.24 7.62 -7.40
N LEU A 148 2.97 7.37 -6.11
CA LEU A 148 3.77 7.88 -4.99
C LEU A 148 5.13 7.19 -4.87
N VAL A 149 5.21 5.89 -5.18
CA VAL A 149 6.39 5.08 -4.90
C VAL A 149 7.25 4.83 -6.13
N ILE A 150 6.63 4.79 -7.32
CA ILE A 150 7.34 4.49 -8.57
C ILE A 150 7.45 5.75 -9.42
N LYS A 151 6.32 6.32 -9.84
CA LYS A 151 6.33 7.34 -10.91
C LYS A 151 6.90 8.68 -10.47
N ILE A 152 6.46 9.24 -9.33
CA ILE A 152 6.94 10.54 -8.84
C ILE A 152 8.43 10.47 -8.47
N PRO A 153 8.91 9.49 -7.69
CA PRO A 153 10.34 9.41 -7.36
C PRO A 153 11.23 9.25 -8.60
N THR A 154 10.82 8.46 -9.59
CA THR A 154 11.57 8.34 -10.85
C THR A 154 11.62 9.68 -11.60
N ALA A 155 10.47 10.35 -11.76
CA ALA A 155 10.44 11.64 -12.46
C ALA A 155 11.28 12.72 -11.76
N LEU A 156 11.26 12.75 -10.43
CA LEU A 156 12.11 13.67 -9.65
C LEU A 156 13.59 13.35 -9.85
N TYR A 157 13.98 12.08 -9.77
CA TYR A 157 15.37 11.66 -10.00
C TYR A 157 15.88 12.08 -11.38
N ASP A 158 15.09 11.82 -12.44
CA ASP A 158 15.45 12.17 -13.81
C ASP A 158 15.62 13.70 -13.94
N SER A 159 14.72 14.50 -13.34
CA SER A 159 14.83 15.96 -13.36
C SER A 159 16.05 16.53 -12.62
N PHE A 160 16.53 15.85 -11.58
CA PHE A 160 17.73 16.26 -10.85
C PHE A 160 18.99 16.02 -11.70
N ILE A 161 19.10 14.88 -12.38
CA ILE A 161 20.23 14.57 -13.27
C ILE A 161 20.31 15.60 -14.40
N ASP A 162 19.18 15.85 -15.08
CA ASP A 162 19.13 16.82 -16.19
C ASP A 162 19.58 18.23 -15.74
N SER A 163 19.35 18.59 -14.47
CA SER A 163 19.77 19.87 -13.91
C SER A 163 21.28 19.95 -13.60
N GLU A 164 21.92 18.85 -13.20
CA GLU A 164 23.36 18.82 -12.92
C GLU A 164 24.19 18.89 -14.20
N ASP A 165 23.74 18.23 -15.28
CA ASP A 165 24.41 18.26 -16.58
C ASP A 165 24.46 19.68 -17.19
N HIS A 166 23.46 20.51 -16.91
CA HIS A 166 23.44 21.91 -17.34
C HIS A 166 24.35 22.85 -16.54
N VAL A 167 24.71 22.49 -15.30
CA VAL A 167 25.60 23.29 -14.43
C VAL A 167 27.07 23.04 -14.76
N ILE A 168 27.44 21.85 -15.22
CA ILE A 168 28.84 21.49 -15.52
C ILE A 168 29.33 22.05 -16.87
N THR A 169 28.41 22.46 -17.75
CA THR A 169 28.74 23.02 -19.09
C THR A 169 28.92 24.55 -19.16
N LYS A 170 29.01 25.26 -18.03
CA LYS A 170 29.29 26.71 -17.97
C LYS A 170 30.61 27.00 -17.28
#